data_AF-A0A7V8YHE1-F1
#
_entry.id   AF-A0A7V8YHE1-F1
#
_cell.length_a   1.000
_cell.length_b   1.000
_cell.length_c   1.000
_cell.angle_alpha   90.00
_cell.angle_beta   90.00
_cell.angle_gamma   90.00
#
_symmetry.space_group_name_H-M   'P 1'
#
loop_
_entity.id
_entity.type
_entity.pdbx_description
1 polymer ?
#
loop_
_entity_poly.entity_id
_entity_poly.type
_entity_poly.pdbx_seq_one_letter_code
_entity_poly.pdbx_strand_id
1 'polypeptide(L)'
;MIVTVYLPLLATLPLAWLAPMLGRRCAPAVAARLLTFLAGLAALVTLGALGLLMIGATLRRPELSREVATQIADGDSVPAWLGALASVGLAAGLIRLGRILARQRHAAQALHHAIAAHTPGSDQELVVVPDSACHAFAVPGRCGGRGRIVVSTAMLRALDASERRALLAHERAHLRHRHHRHALLLAAAQAVNPLLARLRAEGEFQIERWADEHSAHTTSRPIAARSLAAAALHPGDGRD
;
A
#
# COMPACT_ATOMS: atom_id res chain seq x y z
N MET A 1 -13.25 16.60 27.35
CA MET A 1 -12.24 16.49 26.28
C MET A 1 -11.87 15.06 25.88
N ILE A 2 -12.13 14.05 26.71
CA ILE A 2 -11.87 12.63 26.42
C ILE A 2 -12.60 12.15 25.15
N VAL A 3 -13.88 12.49 24.97
CA VAL A 3 -14.69 12.12 23.79
C VAL A 3 -14.06 12.55 22.46
N THR A 4 -13.35 13.68 22.45
CA THR A 4 -12.71 14.25 21.25
C THR A 4 -11.52 13.41 20.75
N VAL A 5 -10.88 12.61 21.63
CA VAL A 5 -9.74 11.75 21.25
C VAL A 5 -10.20 10.40 20.67
N TYR A 6 -11.38 9.92 21.02
CA TYR A 6 -11.95 8.68 20.47
C TYR A 6 -12.67 8.88 19.14
N LEU A 7 -13.22 10.07 18.90
CA LEU A 7 -13.92 10.40 17.65
C LEU A 7 -13.08 10.12 16.39
N PRO A 8 -11.79 10.52 16.32
CA PRO A 8 -10.93 10.25 15.17
C PRO A 8 -10.60 8.76 15.00
N LEU A 9 -10.50 8.00 16.10
CA LEU A 9 -10.33 6.54 16.07
C LEU A 9 -11.57 5.85 15.49
N LEU A 10 -12.76 6.24 15.95
CA LEU A 10 -14.04 5.70 15.47
C LEU A 10 -14.36 6.15 14.03
N ALA A 11 -13.91 7.34 13.60
CA ALA A 11 -14.06 7.84 12.24
C ALA A 11 -13.34 6.97 11.18
N THR A 12 -12.43 6.07 11.59
CA THR A 12 -11.83 5.08 10.68
C THR A 12 -12.77 3.95 10.26
N LEU A 13 -13.83 3.68 11.05
CA LEU A 13 -14.81 2.63 10.76
C LEU A 13 -15.72 2.97 9.55
N PRO A 14 -16.31 4.18 9.44
CA PRO A 14 -17.02 4.60 8.23
C PRO A 14 -16.13 4.56 6.99
N LEU A 15 -14.85 4.94 7.10
CA LEU A 15 -13.92 4.91 5.98
C LEU A 15 -13.71 3.50 5.43
N ALA A 16 -13.54 2.50 6.30
CA ALA A 16 -13.40 1.10 5.89
C ALA A 16 -14.68 0.54 5.23
N TRP A 17 -15.86 1.04 5.61
CA TRP A 17 -17.14 0.56 5.09
C TRP A 17 -17.59 1.29 3.81
N LEU A 18 -17.29 2.58 3.68
CA LEU A 18 -17.65 3.41 2.53
C LEU A 18 -16.67 3.30 1.37
N ALA A 19 -15.46 2.75 1.58
CA ALA A 19 -14.44 2.60 0.54
C ALA A 19 -14.98 1.95 -0.76
N PRO A 20 -15.74 0.83 -0.71
CA PRO A 20 -16.29 0.23 -1.93
C PRO A 20 -17.32 1.10 -2.65
N MET A 21 -18.02 1.99 -1.92
CA MET A 21 -18.99 2.92 -2.54
C MET A 21 -18.27 4.00 -3.35
N LEU A 22 -17.15 4.52 -2.83
CA LEU A 22 -16.30 5.48 -3.55
C LEU A 22 -15.70 4.84 -4.80
N GLY A 23 -15.26 3.58 -4.69
CA GLY A 23 -14.71 2.81 -5.81
C GLY A 23 -15.68 2.53 -6.96
N ARG A 24 -16.99 2.52 -6.69
CA ARG A 24 -18.04 2.37 -7.71
C ARG A 24 -18.44 3.67 -8.40
N ARG A 25 -18.28 4.82 -7.73
CA ARG A 25 -18.78 6.12 -8.22
C ARG A 25 -17.71 6.98 -8.88
N CYS A 26 -16.44 6.74 -8.57
CA CYS A 26 -15.32 7.53 -9.08
C CYS A 26 -14.58 6.81 -10.21
N ALA A 27 -13.89 7.59 -11.05
CA ALA A 27 -12.88 7.02 -11.94
C ALA A 27 -11.78 6.32 -11.13
N PRO A 28 -11.22 5.17 -11.58
CA PRO A 28 -10.28 4.37 -10.80
C PRO A 28 -9.08 5.16 -10.27
N ALA A 29 -8.52 6.05 -11.09
CA ALA A 29 -7.40 6.90 -10.70
C ALA A 29 -7.74 7.87 -9.55
N VAL A 30 -8.97 8.37 -9.50
CA VAL A 30 -9.44 9.25 -8.43
C VAL A 30 -9.68 8.43 -7.17
N ALA A 31 -10.33 7.27 -7.30
CA ALA A 31 -10.58 6.36 -6.18
C ALA A 31 -9.27 5.90 -5.52
N ALA A 32 -8.30 5.42 -6.30
CA ALA A 32 -7.00 4.96 -5.79
C ALA A 32 -6.26 6.05 -5.00
N ARG A 33 -6.20 7.28 -5.53
CA ARG A 33 -5.57 8.42 -4.85
C ARG A 33 -6.29 8.79 -3.55
N LEU A 34 -7.62 8.89 -3.60
CA LEU A 34 -8.43 9.26 -2.44
C LEU A 34 -8.30 8.22 -1.33
N LEU A 35 -8.46 6.93 -1.65
CA LEU A 35 -8.34 5.85 -0.68
C LEU A 35 -6.94 5.81 -0.07
N THR A 36 -5.89 5.98 -0.89
CA THR A 36 -4.51 6.09 -0.41
C THR A 36 -4.36 7.24 0.58
N PHE A 37 -4.84 8.43 0.24
CA PHE A 37 -4.79 9.60 1.11
C PHE A 37 -5.54 9.37 2.44
N LEU A 38 -6.77 8.83 2.37
CA LEU A 38 -7.58 8.51 3.54
C LEU A 38 -6.91 7.48 4.44
N ALA A 39 -6.24 6.47 3.87
CA ALA A 39 -5.46 5.49 4.63
C ALA A 39 -4.33 6.15 5.41
N GLY A 40 -3.56 7.02 4.75
CA GLY A 40 -2.45 7.75 5.36
C GLY A 40 -2.93 8.65 6.49
N LEU A 41 -4.01 9.40 6.27
CA LEU A 41 -4.61 10.26 7.29
C LEU A 41 -5.10 9.45 8.49
N ALA A 42 -5.83 8.35 8.26
CA ALA A 42 -6.31 7.47 9.31
C ALA A 42 -5.16 6.86 10.14
N ALA A 43 -4.05 6.50 9.49
CA ALA A 43 -2.87 5.99 10.19
C ALA A 43 -2.21 7.06 11.06
N LEU A 44 -2.03 8.30 10.55
CA LEU A 44 -1.49 9.42 11.31
C LEU A 44 -2.36 9.75 12.53
N VAL A 45 -3.67 9.82 12.33
CA VAL A 45 -4.66 10.02 13.40
C VAL A 45 -4.57 8.92 14.46
N THR A 46 -4.44 7.66 14.04
CA THR A 46 -4.30 6.51 14.95
C THR A 46 -3.03 6.65 15.80
N LEU A 47 -1.89 6.96 15.19
CA LEU A 47 -0.63 7.16 15.90
C LEU A 47 -0.71 8.34 16.87
N GLY A 48 -1.28 9.47 16.43
CA GLY A 48 -1.45 10.66 17.26
C GLY A 48 -2.33 10.40 18.49
N ALA A 49 -3.47 9.72 18.30
CA ALA A 49 -4.37 9.38 19.39
C ALA A 49 -3.71 8.43 20.41
N LEU A 50 -3.02 7.38 19.94
CA LEU A 50 -2.28 6.46 20.82
C LEU A 50 -1.14 7.18 21.55
N GLY A 51 -0.42 8.07 20.87
CA GLY A 51 0.64 8.90 21.46
C GLY A 51 0.11 9.82 22.56
N LEU A 52 -1.01 10.51 22.33
CA LEU A 52 -1.63 11.37 23.33
C LEU A 52 -2.11 10.57 24.55
N LEU A 53 -2.73 9.40 24.35
CA LEU A 53 -3.15 8.51 25.43
C LEU A 53 -1.95 7.99 26.25
N MET A 54 -0.85 7.65 25.58
CA MET A 54 0.40 7.24 26.22
C MET A 54 0.98 8.38 27.07
N ILE A 55 1.13 9.59 26.50
CA ILE A 55 1.70 10.76 27.19
C ILE A 55 0.81 11.15 28.40
N GLY A 56 -0.51 11.19 28.20
CA GLY A 56 -1.46 11.48 29.28
C GLY A 56 -1.34 10.51 30.44
N ALA A 57 -1.04 9.24 30.17
CA ALA A 57 -0.84 8.24 31.22
C ALA A 57 0.52 8.34 31.91
N THR A 58 1.59 8.74 31.21
CA THR A 58 2.94 8.91 31.80
C THR A 58 3.02 10.13 32.71
N LEU A 59 2.33 11.22 32.35
CA LEU A 59 2.30 12.46 33.15
C LEU A 59 1.59 12.30 34.51
N ARG A 60 0.85 11.20 34.73
CA ARG A 60 0.28 10.86 36.04
C ARG A 60 1.29 10.31 37.05
N ARG A 61 2.55 10.02 36.66
CA ARG A 61 3.53 9.50 37.63
C ARG A 61 3.88 10.62 38.62
N PRO A 62 3.73 10.39 39.94
CA PRO A 62 3.87 11.43 40.96
C PRO A 62 5.25 12.12 40.91
N GLU A 63 6.28 11.40 40.49
CA GLU A 63 7.65 11.88 40.29
C GLU A 63 7.77 12.94 39.17
N LEU A 64 7.00 12.81 38.09
CA LEU A 64 7.01 13.70 36.92
C LEU A 64 5.97 14.82 37.04
N SER A 65 4.93 14.61 37.84
CA SER A 65 3.83 15.56 38.00
C SER A 65 4.19 16.81 38.80
N ARG A 66 5.23 16.76 39.67
CA ARG A 66 5.57 17.88 40.57
C ARG A 66 5.98 19.17 39.83
N GLU A 67 6.56 19.07 38.64
CA GLU A 67 6.91 20.24 37.81
C GLU A 67 5.75 20.76 36.94
N VAL A 68 4.70 19.96 36.72
CA VAL A 68 3.61 20.24 35.75
C VAL A 68 2.23 20.37 36.44
N ALA A 69 2.15 20.12 37.74
CA ALA A 69 0.92 19.95 38.52
C ALA A 69 0.00 21.19 38.60
N THR A 70 0.48 22.40 38.30
CA THR A 70 -0.32 23.62 38.50
C THR A 70 -1.28 23.94 37.34
N GLN A 71 -1.27 23.18 36.23
CA GLN A 71 -2.15 23.45 35.07
C GLN A 71 -3.04 22.26 34.63
N ILE A 72 -2.92 21.07 35.24
CA ILE A 72 -3.66 19.85 34.83
C ILE A 72 -4.73 19.44 35.86
N ALA A 73 -4.98 20.25 36.89
CA ALA A 73 -6.09 20.05 37.81
C ALA A 73 -7.39 20.64 37.23
N ASP A 74 -8.14 19.83 36.47
CA ASP A 74 -9.61 19.89 36.27
C ASP A 74 -10.09 19.15 34.99
N GLY A 75 -9.17 18.60 34.18
CA GLY A 75 -9.53 17.80 33.00
C GLY A 75 -9.61 16.30 33.31
N ASP A 76 -10.71 15.63 32.92
CA ASP A 76 -10.91 14.18 33.04
C ASP A 76 -9.63 13.37 32.79
N SER A 77 -9.16 12.67 33.82
CA SER A 77 -7.91 11.92 33.78
C SER A 77 -8.03 10.65 32.93
N VAL A 78 -7.09 10.41 32.02
CA VAL A 78 -7.02 9.15 31.25
C VAL A 78 -6.70 7.98 32.20
N PRO A 79 -7.54 6.91 32.25
CA PRO A 79 -7.28 5.74 33.07
C PRO A 79 -5.94 5.05 32.76
N ALA A 80 -5.26 4.54 33.79
CA ALA A 80 -3.94 3.89 33.67
C ALA A 80 -3.91 2.75 32.64
N TRP A 81 -4.95 1.91 32.66
CA TRP A 81 -5.09 0.76 31.78
C TRP A 81 -5.26 1.18 30.31
N LEU A 82 -5.95 2.30 30.04
CA LEU A 82 -6.07 2.86 28.69
C LEU A 82 -4.73 3.35 28.16
N GLY A 83 -3.94 4.02 29.00
CA GLY A 83 -2.57 4.40 28.67
C GLY A 83 -1.69 3.21 28.34
N ALA A 84 -1.75 2.15 29.16
CA ALA A 84 -0.98 0.92 28.91
C ALA A 84 -1.39 0.24 27.59
N LEU A 85 -2.69 0.12 27.32
CA LEU A 85 -3.19 -0.40 26.04
C LEU A 85 -2.73 0.47 24.86
N ALA A 86 -2.75 1.80 25.00
CA ALA A 86 -2.30 2.71 23.97
C ALA A 86 -0.80 2.55 23.67
N SER A 87 0.04 2.41 24.70
CA SER A 87 1.47 2.12 24.55
C SER A 87 1.73 0.82 23.80
N VAL A 88 1.02 -0.25 24.17
CA VAL A 88 1.14 -1.56 23.50
C VAL A 88 0.69 -1.45 22.04
N GLY A 89 -0.44 -0.79 21.79
CA GLY A 89 -0.96 -0.57 20.44
C GLY A 89 0.01 0.24 19.56
N LEU A 90 0.60 1.30 20.11
CA LEU A 90 1.58 2.14 19.43
C LEU A 90 2.84 1.33 19.07
N ALA A 91 3.42 0.62 20.05
CA ALA A 91 4.59 -0.22 19.84
C ALA A 91 4.32 -1.31 18.78
N ALA A 92 3.18 -2.00 18.88
CA ALA A 92 2.78 -3.01 17.90
C ALA A 92 2.59 -2.41 16.49
N GLY A 93 1.98 -1.22 16.37
CA GLY A 93 1.85 -0.48 15.12
C GLY A 93 3.21 -0.15 14.48
N LEU A 94 4.12 0.43 15.25
CA LEU A 94 5.47 0.79 14.79
C LEU A 94 6.30 -0.44 14.39
N ILE A 95 6.24 -1.53 15.17
CA ILE A 95 6.93 -2.79 14.84
C ILE A 95 6.41 -3.37 13.52
N ARG A 96 5.08 -3.43 13.34
CA ARG A 96 4.47 -3.94 12.10
C ARG A 96 4.84 -3.06 10.90
N LEU A 97 4.80 -1.74 11.06
CA LEU A 97 5.23 -0.80 10.03
C LEU A 97 6.69 -1.03 9.64
N GLY A 98 7.59 -1.11 10.62
CA GLY A 98 9.01 -1.39 10.40
C GLY A 98 9.24 -2.71 9.65
N ARG A 99 8.54 -3.78 10.03
CA ARG A 99 8.61 -5.08 9.36
C ARG A 99 8.15 -5.02 7.90
N ILE A 100 7.05 -4.32 7.59
CA ILE A 100 6.59 -4.17 6.20
C ILE A 100 7.61 -3.38 5.38
N LEU A 101 8.10 -2.26 5.91
CA LEU A 101 9.09 -1.44 5.20
C LEU A 101 10.40 -2.21 4.97
N ALA A 102 10.86 -3.00 5.94
CA ALA A 102 12.04 -3.84 5.79
C ALA A 102 11.82 -4.92 4.73
N ARG A 103 10.72 -5.67 4.81
CA ARG A 103 10.37 -6.72 3.82
C ARG A 103 10.31 -6.16 2.40
N GLN A 104 9.65 -5.01 2.22
CA GLN A 104 9.52 -4.36 0.92
C GLN A 104 10.86 -3.87 0.39
N ARG A 105 11.73 -3.32 1.26
CA ARG A 105 13.10 -2.95 0.87
C ARG A 105 13.93 -4.16 0.46
N HIS A 106 13.89 -5.24 1.23
CA HIS A 106 14.63 -6.46 0.92
C HIS A 106 14.14 -7.12 -0.38
N ALA A 107 12.83 -7.20 -0.58
CA ALA A 107 12.25 -7.71 -1.82
C ALA A 107 12.66 -6.87 -3.03
N ALA A 108 12.57 -5.53 -2.92
CA ALA A 108 13.02 -4.63 -3.99
C ALA A 108 14.53 -4.76 -4.27
N GLN A 109 15.36 -4.89 -3.23
CA GLN A 109 16.81 -5.11 -3.38
C GLN A 109 17.11 -6.43 -4.09
N ALA A 110 16.49 -7.53 -3.65
CA ALA A 110 16.65 -8.85 -4.24
C ALA A 110 16.26 -8.83 -5.73
N LEU A 111 15.13 -8.22 -6.05
CA LEU A 111 14.65 -8.11 -7.42
C LEU A 111 15.56 -7.27 -8.31
N HIS A 112 16.07 -6.16 -7.79
CA HIS A 112 17.07 -5.35 -8.50
C HIS A 112 18.38 -6.09 -8.73
N HIS A 113 18.84 -6.86 -7.75
CA HIS A 113 20.06 -7.66 -7.90
C HIS A 113 19.84 -8.77 -8.95
N ALA A 114 18.69 -9.45 -8.93
CA ALA A 114 18.34 -10.45 -9.92
C ALA A 114 18.29 -9.87 -11.34
N ILE A 115 17.65 -8.71 -11.52
CA ILE A 115 17.58 -8.03 -12.83
C ILE A 115 18.97 -7.60 -13.31
N ALA A 116 19.79 -7.01 -12.42
CA ALA A 116 21.14 -6.57 -12.75
C ALA A 116 22.05 -7.73 -13.18
N ALA A 117 21.88 -8.91 -12.56
CA ALA A 117 22.60 -10.12 -12.93
C ALA A 117 22.19 -10.65 -14.32
N HIS A 118 20.90 -10.57 -14.67
CA HIS A 118 20.38 -11.05 -15.96
C HIS A 118 20.64 -10.07 -17.12
N THR A 119 20.75 -8.77 -16.84
CA THR A 119 20.92 -7.73 -17.86
C THR A 119 22.00 -6.71 -17.47
N PRO A 120 23.29 -7.12 -17.43
CA PRO A 120 24.38 -6.23 -17.03
C PRO A 120 24.46 -5.01 -17.96
N GLY A 121 24.36 -3.80 -17.40
CA GLY A 121 24.53 -2.55 -18.15
C GLY A 121 23.40 -2.20 -19.12
N SER A 122 22.31 -2.98 -19.19
CA SER A 122 21.16 -2.65 -20.05
C SER A 122 20.32 -1.53 -19.41
N ASP A 123 20.01 -0.48 -20.19
CA ASP A 123 19.00 0.52 -19.84
C ASP A 123 17.62 0.27 -20.47
N GLN A 124 17.37 -0.93 -20.98
CA GLN A 124 16.09 -1.26 -21.59
C GLN A 124 14.97 -1.32 -20.55
N GLU A 125 13.80 -0.78 -20.88
CA GLU A 125 12.61 -0.83 -20.02
C GLU A 125 12.12 -2.27 -19.84
N LEU A 126 12.13 -3.08 -20.90
CA LEU A 126 11.66 -4.46 -20.90
C LEU A 126 12.80 -5.45 -20.62
N VAL A 127 12.61 -6.31 -19.65
CA VAL A 127 13.50 -7.42 -19.30
C VAL A 127 12.75 -8.72 -19.51
N VAL A 128 13.23 -9.57 -20.42
CA VAL A 128 12.63 -10.88 -20.69
C VAL A 128 13.39 -11.95 -19.94
N VAL A 129 12.72 -12.68 -19.06
CA VAL A 129 13.33 -13.74 -18.23
C VAL A 129 12.91 -15.11 -18.75
N PRO A 130 13.85 -16.06 -18.95
CA PRO A 130 13.51 -17.44 -19.26
C PRO A 130 12.79 -18.07 -18.06
N ASP A 131 11.50 -18.35 -18.22
CA ASP A 131 10.69 -18.98 -17.19
C ASP A 131 9.47 -19.67 -17.86
N SER A 132 9.12 -20.86 -17.38
CA SER A 132 7.95 -21.63 -17.84
C SER A 132 6.64 -21.13 -17.25
N ALA A 133 6.71 -20.39 -16.14
CA ALA A 133 5.59 -19.77 -15.47
C ALA A 133 5.23 -18.43 -16.16
N CYS A 134 3.94 -18.12 -16.36
CA CYS A 134 3.57 -16.83 -16.96
C CYS A 134 3.53 -15.75 -15.88
N HIS A 135 4.51 -14.86 -15.94
CA HIS A 135 4.60 -13.71 -15.06
C HIS A 135 4.92 -12.44 -15.86
N ALA A 136 4.31 -11.34 -15.43
CA ALA A 136 4.65 -10.01 -15.85
C ALA A 136 4.48 -9.09 -14.64
N PHE A 137 5.46 -8.21 -14.40
CA PHE A 137 5.35 -7.24 -13.33
C PHE A 137 6.26 -6.03 -13.54
N ALA A 138 5.79 -4.89 -13.06
CA ALA A 138 6.50 -3.63 -12.99
C ALA A 138 7.44 -3.56 -11.76
N VAL A 139 8.72 -3.30 -12.00
CA VAL A 139 9.73 -3.09 -10.97
C VAL A 139 10.12 -1.61 -10.92
N PRO A 140 9.80 -0.89 -9.82
CA PRO A 140 10.13 0.53 -9.71
C PRO A 140 11.66 0.72 -9.67
N GLY A 141 12.17 1.77 -10.30
CA GLY A 141 13.61 2.04 -10.33
C GLY A 141 14.19 2.45 -8.97
N ARG A 142 15.50 2.20 -8.77
CA ARG A 142 16.26 2.68 -7.60
C ARG A 142 16.45 4.19 -7.70
N CYS A 143 16.30 4.94 -6.61
CA CYS A 143 16.54 6.40 -6.47
C CYS A 143 17.00 7.14 -7.75
N GLY A 144 16.05 7.62 -8.57
CA GLY A 144 16.33 8.39 -9.79
C GLY A 144 16.50 7.56 -11.08
N GLY A 145 16.70 6.25 -10.98
CA GLY A 145 16.74 5.30 -12.08
C GLY A 145 15.37 4.97 -12.66
N ARG A 146 15.37 4.45 -13.89
CA ARG A 146 14.17 4.07 -14.63
C ARG A 146 13.56 2.79 -14.04
N GLY A 147 12.23 2.70 -14.07
CA GLY A 147 11.53 1.46 -13.79
C GLY A 147 11.75 0.43 -14.90
N ARG A 148 11.65 -0.84 -14.56
CA ARG A 148 11.81 -1.98 -15.47
C ARG A 148 10.51 -2.79 -15.49
N ILE A 149 10.18 -3.41 -16.61
CA ILE A 149 9.08 -4.33 -16.76
C ILE A 149 9.69 -5.70 -16.99
N VAL A 150 9.42 -6.64 -16.10
CA VAL A 150 9.89 -8.01 -16.23
C VAL A 150 8.77 -8.84 -16.82
N VAL A 151 9.06 -9.61 -17.87
CA VAL A 151 8.08 -10.51 -18.51
C VAL A 151 8.73 -11.86 -18.77
N SER A 152 8.05 -12.95 -18.44
CA SER A 152 8.57 -14.28 -18.73
C SER A 152 8.43 -14.65 -20.21
N THR A 153 9.29 -15.54 -20.70
CA THR A 153 9.17 -16.10 -22.05
C THR A 153 7.86 -16.85 -22.25
N ALA A 154 7.35 -17.56 -21.23
CA ALA A 154 6.04 -18.21 -21.27
C ALA A 154 4.90 -17.19 -21.44
N MET A 155 4.92 -16.07 -20.70
CA MET A 155 3.91 -15.01 -20.84
C MET A 155 3.90 -14.42 -22.26
N LEU A 156 5.07 -14.15 -22.85
CA LEU A 156 5.12 -13.65 -24.23
C LEU A 156 4.59 -14.66 -25.25
N ARG A 157 4.79 -15.97 -25.04
CA ARG A 157 4.28 -17.02 -25.92
C ARG A 157 2.77 -17.18 -25.80
N ALA A 158 2.19 -16.96 -24.63
CA ALA A 158 0.76 -17.06 -24.38
C ALA A 158 -0.06 -15.94 -25.03
N LEU A 159 0.56 -14.81 -25.37
CA LEU A 159 -0.11 -13.61 -25.86
C LEU A 159 0.18 -13.34 -27.34
N ASP A 160 -0.84 -12.87 -28.08
CA ASP A 160 -0.67 -12.32 -29.42
C ASP A 160 -0.01 -10.93 -29.39
N ALA A 161 0.30 -10.36 -30.57
CA ALA A 161 0.98 -9.06 -30.67
C ALA A 161 0.16 -7.88 -30.11
N SER A 162 -1.17 -7.97 -30.12
CA SER A 162 -2.07 -6.96 -29.58
C SER A 162 -2.22 -7.07 -28.07
N GLU A 163 -2.28 -8.30 -27.57
CA GLU A 163 -2.36 -8.63 -26.15
C GLU A 163 -1.04 -8.30 -25.44
N ARG A 164 0.13 -8.59 -26.05
CA ARG A 164 1.43 -8.13 -25.53
C ARG A 164 1.49 -6.61 -25.36
N ARG A 165 0.92 -5.84 -26.31
CA ARG A 165 0.85 -4.38 -26.20
C ARG A 165 -0.04 -3.95 -25.04
N ALA A 166 -1.16 -4.63 -24.82
CA ALA A 166 -2.05 -4.36 -23.70
C ALA A 166 -1.40 -4.70 -22.35
N LEU A 167 -0.74 -5.87 -22.23
CA LEU A 167 0.03 -6.25 -21.06
C LEU A 167 1.10 -5.19 -20.73
N LEU A 168 1.93 -4.83 -21.72
CA LEU A 168 2.99 -3.85 -21.49
C LEU A 168 2.43 -2.45 -21.17
N ALA A 169 1.26 -2.08 -21.70
CA ALA A 169 0.59 -0.84 -21.32
C ALA A 169 0.09 -0.87 -19.87
N HIS A 170 -0.44 -2.01 -19.41
CA HIS A 170 -0.82 -2.23 -18.01
C HIS A 170 0.41 -2.11 -17.09
N GLU A 171 1.50 -2.84 -17.37
CA GLU A 171 2.71 -2.78 -16.55
C GLU A 171 3.38 -1.40 -16.54
N ARG A 172 3.40 -0.70 -17.68
CA ARG A 172 3.86 0.69 -17.72
C ARG A 172 3.01 1.62 -16.88
N ALA A 173 1.70 1.38 -16.77
CA ALA A 173 0.82 2.19 -15.94
C ALA A 173 1.25 2.12 -14.47
N HIS A 174 1.61 0.94 -13.96
CA HIS A 174 2.14 0.75 -12.61
C HIS A 174 3.39 1.59 -12.33
N LEU A 175 4.32 1.65 -13.29
CA LEU A 175 5.52 2.47 -13.19
C LEU A 175 5.20 3.96 -13.26
N ARG A 176 4.45 4.37 -14.29
CA ARG A 176 4.10 5.77 -14.58
C ARG A 176 3.35 6.43 -13.43
N HIS A 177 2.39 5.70 -12.86
CA HIS A 177 1.55 6.19 -11.79
C HIS A 177 2.08 5.83 -10.39
N ARG A 178 3.26 5.20 -10.32
CA ARG A 178 3.94 4.83 -9.08
C ARG A 178 3.03 4.03 -8.15
N HIS A 179 2.29 3.07 -8.71
CA HIS A 179 1.31 2.26 -7.98
C HIS A 179 1.93 1.51 -6.79
N HIS A 180 3.20 1.12 -6.89
CA HIS A 180 3.99 0.58 -5.76
C HIS A 180 3.96 1.49 -4.51
N ARG A 181 3.96 2.82 -4.65
CA ARG A 181 3.89 3.75 -3.51
C ARG A 181 2.50 3.79 -2.89
N HIS A 182 1.46 3.71 -3.71
CA HIS A 182 0.09 3.62 -3.23
C HIS A 182 -0.11 2.32 -2.43
N ALA A 183 0.29 1.18 -3.00
CA ALA A 183 0.24 -0.11 -2.32
C ALA A 183 1.04 -0.12 -1.01
N LEU A 184 2.26 0.43 -1.00
CA LEU A 184 3.08 0.53 0.20
C LEU A 184 2.41 1.38 1.29
N LEU A 185 1.82 2.52 0.91
CA LEU A 185 1.16 3.40 1.86
C LEU A 185 -0.11 2.76 2.45
N LEU A 186 -0.90 2.07 1.62
CA LEU A 186 -2.07 1.30 2.07
C LEU A 186 -1.67 0.18 3.04
N ALA A 187 -0.61 -0.57 2.72
CA ALA A 187 -0.07 -1.62 3.60
C ALA A 187 0.50 -1.05 4.91
N ALA A 188 1.22 0.07 4.85
CA ALA A 188 1.73 0.78 6.02
C ALA A 188 0.59 1.28 6.91
N ALA A 189 -0.47 1.83 6.32
CA ALA A 189 -1.64 2.29 7.06
C ALA A 189 -2.36 1.14 7.77
N GLN A 190 -2.56 0.00 7.10
CA GLN A 190 -3.11 -1.21 7.72
C GLN A 190 -2.22 -1.75 8.85
N ALA A 191 -0.90 -1.65 8.71
CA ALA A 191 0.03 -2.09 9.75
C ALA A 191 -0.11 -1.28 11.04
N VAL A 192 -0.37 0.03 10.90
CA VAL A 192 -0.65 0.93 12.02
C VAL A 192 -2.05 0.65 12.58
N ASN A 193 -3.07 0.62 11.72
CA ASN A 193 -4.47 0.41 12.10
C ASN A 193 -5.08 -0.79 11.32
N PRO A 194 -5.20 -1.97 11.94
CA PRO A 194 -5.73 -3.18 11.31
C PRO A 194 -7.15 -3.04 10.74
N LEU A 195 -7.95 -2.12 11.27
CA LEU A 195 -9.32 -1.90 10.81
C LEU A 195 -9.36 -1.36 9.37
N LEU A 196 -8.24 -0.87 8.85
CA LEU A 196 -8.09 -0.40 7.48
C LEU A 196 -7.90 -1.54 6.45
N ALA A 197 -7.98 -2.81 6.84
CA ALA A 197 -7.82 -3.95 5.94
C ALA A 197 -8.75 -3.89 4.70
N ARG A 198 -10.02 -3.53 4.90
CA ARG A 198 -10.99 -3.38 3.80
C ARG A 198 -10.65 -2.21 2.89
N LEU A 199 -10.21 -1.09 3.47
CA LEU A 199 -9.81 0.08 2.71
C LEU A 199 -8.56 -0.20 1.87
N ARG A 200 -7.59 -0.96 2.41
CA ARG A 200 -6.44 -1.44 1.65
C ARG A 200 -6.87 -2.31 0.47
N ALA A 201 -7.70 -3.32 0.70
CA ALA A 201 -8.15 -4.22 -0.37
C ALA A 201 -8.85 -3.47 -1.51
N GLU A 202 -9.73 -2.52 -1.17
CA GLU A 202 -10.37 -1.66 -2.17
C GLU A 202 -9.34 -0.75 -2.87
N GLY A 203 -8.39 -0.17 -2.14
CA GLY A 203 -7.34 0.65 -2.72
C GLY A 203 -6.46 -0.10 -3.72
N GLU A 204 -6.05 -1.32 -3.38
CA GLU A 204 -5.32 -2.24 -4.26
C GLU A 204 -6.16 -2.60 -5.50
N PHE A 205 -7.44 -2.89 -5.33
CA PHE A 205 -8.35 -3.15 -6.46
C PHE A 205 -8.47 -1.94 -7.41
N GLN A 206 -8.55 -0.72 -6.88
CA GLN A 206 -8.65 0.48 -7.71
C GLN A 206 -7.33 0.84 -8.41
N ILE A 207 -6.20 0.44 -7.85
CA ILE A 207 -4.89 0.51 -8.50
C ILE A 207 -4.87 -0.39 -9.74
N GLU A 208 -5.33 -1.64 -9.63
CA GLU A 208 -5.40 -2.55 -10.77
C GLU A 208 -6.38 -2.04 -11.83
N ARG A 209 -7.59 -1.60 -11.43
CA ARG A 209 -8.54 -0.98 -12.36
C ARG A 209 -8.00 0.25 -13.06
N TRP A 210 -7.14 1.03 -12.41
CA TRP A 210 -6.48 2.17 -13.04
C TRP A 210 -5.49 1.71 -14.11
N ALA A 211 -4.70 0.67 -13.85
CA ALA A 211 -3.80 0.08 -14.84
C ALA A 211 -4.58 -0.54 -16.02
N ASP A 212 -5.70 -1.23 -15.76
CA ASP A 212 -6.58 -1.81 -16.78
C ASP A 212 -7.20 -0.75 -17.69
N GLU A 213 -7.73 0.34 -17.12
CA GLU A 213 -8.28 1.44 -17.92
C GLU A 213 -7.18 2.10 -18.78
N HIS A 214 -5.96 2.23 -18.26
CA HIS A 214 -4.83 2.74 -19.04
C HIS A 214 -4.47 1.82 -20.21
N SER A 215 -4.47 0.50 -19.98
CA SER A 215 -4.25 -0.51 -21.01
C SER A 215 -5.33 -0.46 -22.09
N ALA A 216 -6.59 -0.37 -21.67
CA ALA A 216 -7.75 -0.28 -22.56
C ALA A 216 -7.74 1.00 -23.40
N HIS A 217 -7.33 2.14 -22.83
CA HIS A 217 -7.15 3.39 -23.57
C HIS A 217 -6.01 3.34 -24.59
N THR A 218 -4.93 2.61 -24.29
CA THR A 218 -3.77 2.48 -25.18
C THR A 218 -4.02 1.47 -26.31
N THR A 219 -4.94 0.52 -26.10
CA THR A 219 -5.26 -0.55 -27.04
C THR A 219 -6.76 -0.57 -27.37
N SER A 220 -7.54 -1.41 -26.69
CA SER A 220 -9.00 -1.38 -26.66
C SER A 220 -9.49 -2.25 -25.49
N ARG A 221 -10.72 -2.04 -25.02
CA ARG A 221 -11.31 -2.85 -23.95
C ARG A 221 -11.29 -4.36 -24.22
N PRO A 222 -11.67 -4.86 -25.42
CA PRO A 222 -11.61 -6.30 -25.69
C PRO A 222 -10.19 -6.86 -25.67
N ILE A 223 -9.19 -6.12 -26.17
CA ILE A 223 -7.79 -6.57 -26.18
C ILE A 223 -7.24 -6.61 -24.75
N ALA A 224 -7.48 -5.55 -23.95
CA ALA A 224 -7.06 -5.52 -22.55
C ALA A 224 -7.68 -6.67 -21.74
N ALA A 225 -8.98 -6.93 -21.94
CA ALA A 225 -9.68 -8.04 -21.28
C ALA A 225 -9.11 -9.41 -21.69
N ARG A 226 -8.83 -9.64 -22.98
CA ARG A 226 -8.21 -10.90 -23.43
C ARG A 226 -6.80 -11.07 -22.89
N SER A 227 -5.98 -10.01 -22.90
CA SER A 227 -4.64 -10.05 -22.31
C SER A 227 -4.67 -10.41 -20.83
N LEU A 228 -5.62 -9.84 -20.07
CA LEU A 228 -5.80 -10.15 -18.65
C LEU A 228 -6.25 -11.61 -18.46
N ALA A 229 -7.21 -12.08 -19.26
CA ALA A 229 -7.70 -13.45 -19.21
C ALA A 229 -6.59 -14.46 -19.53
N ALA A 230 -5.78 -14.21 -20.56
CA ALA A 230 -4.65 -15.06 -20.92
C ALA A 230 -3.59 -15.12 -19.80
N ALA A 231 -3.28 -13.98 -19.16
CA ALA A 231 -2.39 -13.95 -18.00
C ALA A 231 -2.95 -14.76 -16.81
N ALA A 232 -4.27 -14.73 -16.59
CA ALA A 232 -4.94 -15.44 -15.50
C ALA A 232 -5.13 -16.94 -15.74
N LEU A 233 -5.24 -17.39 -16.99
CA LEU A 233 -5.43 -18.80 -17.36
C LEU A 233 -4.13 -19.61 -17.33
N HIS A 234 -2.98 -18.93 -17.32
CA HIS A 234 -1.67 -19.54 -17.19
C HIS A 234 -0.94 -19.02 -15.96
N PRO A 235 -1.53 -19.11 -14.75
CA PRO A 235 -0.91 -18.55 -13.56
C PRO A 235 0.45 -19.22 -13.40
N GLY A 236 1.50 -18.40 -13.29
CA GLY A 236 2.77 -18.94 -12.87
C GLY A 236 2.66 -19.49 -11.45
N ASP A 237 3.32 -20.62 -11.20
CA ASP A 237 3.22 -21.31 -9.92
C ASP A 237 3.81 -20.37 -8.85
N GLY A 238 2.96 -19.76 -8.02
CA GLY A 238 3.31 -18.67 -7.09
C GLY A 238 4.16 -19.11 -5.90
N ARG A 239 5.02 -20.11 -6.10
CA ARG A 239 5.97 -20.65 -5.15
C ARG A 239 7.36 -20.33 -5.66
N ASP A 240 7.85 -19.14 -5.33
CA ASP A 240 9.27 -18.84 -5.10
C ASP A 240 9.41 -17.51 -4.33
#